data_AF-A0A7W1RQT0-F1
#
_entry.id   AF-A0A7W1RQT0-F1
#
_cell.length_a   1.000
_cell.length_b   1.000
_cell.length_c   1.000
_cell.angle_alpha   90.00
_cell.angle_beta   90.00
_cell.angle_gamma   90.00
#
_symmetry.space_group_name_H-M   'P 1'
#
loop_
_entity.id
_entity.type
_entity.pdbx_description
1 polymer ?
#
loop_
_entity_poly.entity_id
_entity_poly.type
_entity_poly.pdbx_seq_one_letter_code
_entity_poly.pdbx_strand_id
1 'polypeptide(L)'
;MSHDSPLLAPAVSGDLAGEALDSIAWLAEAAASKPAAPGANVHFSSQTVEWPTPQWLFEALHAEFGFTLDPCSTHENAKCPKHYTRSDSGLLKTWQAEVVWMNPPYGTEIAAWMRKAHDAAMNDGATCVCLVPARTDTAWWHEVAMKHEIRLLRGRLTFDGAENPAPFPSAIVVMRPRSFRLLSAAASANVRMSDGL
;
A
#
# COMPACT_ATOMS: atom_id res chain seq x y z
N MET A 1 -30.23 47.96 0.50
CA MET A 1 -30.35 47.03 -0.64
C MET A 1 -29.02 47.10 -1.39
N SER A 2 -28.12 46.20 -1.00
CA SER A 2 -27.48 45.17 -1.85
C SER A 2 -26.26 45.69 -2.65
N HIS A 3 -25.09 45.63 -2.01
CA HIS A 3 -23.81 45.52 -2.70
C HIS A 3 -23.46 44.02 -2.75
N ASP A 4 -23.59 43.40 -3.91
CA ASP A 4 -23.03 42.07 -4.19
C ASP A 4 -21.69 42.25 -4.90
N SER A 5 -20.60 41.97 -4.18
CA SER A 5 -19.29 41.69 -4.77
C SER A 5 -19.14 40.18 -4.89
N PRO A 6 -18.83 39.62 -6.08
CA PRO A 6 -18.57 38.19 -6.19
C PRO A 6 -17.20 37.87 -5.58
N LEU A 7 -17.20 36.96 -4.60
CA LEU A 7 -16.00 36.33 -4.05
C LEU A 7 -15.29 35.54 -5.16
N LEU A 8 -14.10 36.00 -5.56
CA LEU A 8 -13.15 35.21 -6.33
C LEU A 8 -12.66 34.04 -5.46
N ALA A 9 -12.90 32.80 -5.91
CA ALA A 9 -12.20 31.64 -5.36
C ALA A 9 -10.71 31.71 -5.76
N PRO A 10 -9.76 31.38 -4.88
CA PRO A 10 -8.36 31.30 -5.26
C PRO A 10 -8.15 30.10 -6.18
N ALA A 11 -7.60 30.36 -7.37
CA ALA A 11 -7.07 29.33 -8.25
C ALA A 11 -5.84 28.71 -7.58
N VAL A 12 -5.97 27.50 -7.05
CA VAL A 12 -4.82 26.70 -6.64
C VAL A 12 -4.26 26.04 -7.90
N SER A 13 -3.35 26.74 -8.58
CA SER A 13 -2.49 26.12 -9.60
C SER A 13 -1.36 25.40 -8.89
N GLY A 14 -1.61 24.17 -8.45
CA GLY A 14 -0.56 23.24 -8.03
C GLY A 14 0.12 22.67 -9.26
N ASP A 15 1.42 22.90 -9.41
CA ASP A 15 2.24 22.33 -10.47
C ASP A 15 2.46 20.83 -10.18
N LEU A 16 1.54 20.00 -10.66
CA LEU A 16 1.54 18.54 -10.45
C LEU A 16 2.83 17.86 -10.97
N ALA A 17 3.55 18.51 -11.90
CA ALA A 17 4.79 17.97 -12.44
C ALA A 17 5.97 18.13 -11.45
N GLY A 18 5.98 19.19 -10.64
CA GLY A 18 7.02 19.43 -9.64
C GLY A 18 6.96 18.43 -8.49
N GLU A 19 5.76 18.16 -7.95
CA GLU A 19 5.55 17.22 -6.85
C GLU A 19 5.92 15.76 -7.24
N ALA A 20 5.67 15.38 -8.49
CA ALA A 20 5.99 14.05 -8.99
C ALA A 20 7.51 13.83 -9.15
N LEU A 21 8.27 14.84 -9.58
CA LEU A 21 9.72 14.75 -9.74
C LEU A 21 10.46 14.71 -8.39
N ASP A 22 9.99 15.47 -7.39
CA ASP A 22 10.52 15.42 -6.02
C ASP A 22 10.32 14.03 -5.39
N SER A 23 9.16 13.41 -5.65
CA SER A 23 8.83 12.07 -5.15
C SER A 23 9.74 10.99 -5.73
N ILE A 24 10.07 11.06 -7.03
CA ILE A 24 10.98 10.12 -7.69
C ILE A 24 12.42 10.30 -7.20
N ALA A 25 12.89 11.54 -7.05
CA ALA A 25 14.23 11.83 -6.56
C ALA A 25 14.44 11.31 -5.13
N TRP A 26 13.44 11.47 -4.26
CA TRP A 26 13.49 10.97 -2.89
C TRP A 26 13.45 9.43 -2.82
N LEU A 27 12.66 8.76 -3.67
CA LEU A 27 12.62 7.28 -3.72
C LEU A 27 13.99 6.68 -4.07
N ALA A 28 14.74 7.33 -4.96
CA ALA A 28 16.10 6.93 -5.31
C ALA A 28 17.08 7.11 -4.13
N GLU A 29 16.91 8.17 -3.33
CA GLU A 29 17.75 8.46 -2.16
C GLU A 29 17.43 7.54 -0.96
N ALA A 30 16.14 7.21 -0.74
CA ALA A 30 15.70 6.27 0.29
C ALA A 30 16.26 4.85 0.08
N ALA A 31 16.39 4.41 -1.18
CA ALA A 31 17.02 3.14 -1.53
C ALA A 31 18.54 3.10 -1.23
N ALA A 32 19.17 4.24 -0.93
CA ALA A 32 20.62 4.38 -0.78
C ALA A 32 21.11 4.57 0.69
N SER A 33 20.27 4.31 1.70
CA SER A 33 20.56 4.58 3.12
C SER A 33 21.79 3.84 3.71
N LYS A 34 22.63 4.56 4.48
CA LYS A 34 23.82 4.06 5.23
C LYS A 34 23.45 3.39 6.58
N PRO A 35 24.28 2.47 7.12
CA PRO A 35 23.98 1.76 8.37
C PRO A 35 24.09 2.66 9.62
N ALA A 36 23.24 2.39 10.61
CA ALA A 36 23.20 3.10 11.91
C ALA A 36 24.31 2.66 12.87
N ALA A 37 24.78 3.59 13.72
CA ALA A 37 25.80 3.37 14.74
C ALA A 37 25.29 2.55 15.96
N PRO A 38 26.17 1.83 16.70
CA PRO A 38 25.73 0.85 17.68
C PRO A 38 25.36 1.48 19.03
N GLY A 39 24.15 1.21 19.51
CA GLY A 39 23.67 1.59 20.84
C GLY A 39 22.74 0.52 21.43
N ALA A 40 23.03 0.15 22.70
CA ALA A 40 22.30 -0.68 23.67
C ALA A 40 21.23 -1.69 23.18
N ASN A 41 21.58 -2.97 23.28
CA ASN A 41 20.77 -4.14 22.93
C ASN A 41 19.56 -4.35 23.86
N VAL A 42 18.37 -3.99 23.36
CA VAL A 42 17.13 -4.76 23.58
C VAL A 42 16.43 -4.89 22.23
N HIS A 43 17.05 -5.63 21.31
CA HIS A 43 16.52 -5.83 19.96
C HIS A 43 15.73 -7.14 19.89
N PHE A 44 14.42 -7.04 19.66
CA PHE A 44 13.68 -8.09 18.97
C PHE A 44 14.11 -8.08 17.49
N SER A 45 15.34 -8.50 17.20
CA SER A 45 15.81 -8.67 15.83
C SER A 45 15.30 -10.00 15.29
N SER A 46 14.43 -9.94 14.29
CA SER A 46 14.12 -11.11 13.48
C SER A 46 15.31 -11.44 12.57
N GLN A 47 15.51 -12.72 12.27
CA GLN A 47 16.49 -13.16 11.27
C GLN A 47 16.08 -12.78 9.84
N THR A 48 14.79 -12.48 9.61
CA THR A 48 14.24 -12.05 8.32
C THR A 48 13.33 -10.83 8.46
N VAL A 49 13.39 -9.95 7.46
CA VAL A 49 12.45 -8.83 7.28
C VAL A 49 11.29 -9.19 6.36
N GLU A 50 11.39 -10.32 5.65
CA GLU A 50 10.39 -10.82 4.71
C GLU A 50 9.46 -11.79 5.44
N TRP A 51 8.17 -11.45 5.44
CA TRP A 51 7.15 -12.17 6.19
C TRP A 51 5.97 -12.51 5.28
N PRO A 52 5.91 -13.72 4.72
CA PRO A 52 4.86 -14.08 3.77
C PRO A 52 3.47 -13.98 4.40
N THR A 53 2.54 -13.37 3.66
CA THR A 53 1.18 -13.10 4.15
C THR A 53 0.39 -14.40 4.31
N PRO A 54 -0.33 -14.59 5.44
CA PRO A 54 -1.25 -15.71 5.60
C PRO A 54 -2.25 -15.80 4.45
N GLN A 55 -2.36 -16.98 3.86
CA GLN A 55 -3.14 -17.18 2.65
C GLN A 55 -4.60 -16.71 2.78
N TRP A 56 -5.25 -16.97 3.91
CA TRP A 56 -6.64 -16.57 4.17
C TRP A 56 -6.84 -15.05 4.11
N LEU A 57 -5.86 -14.27 4.57
CA LEU A 57 -5.94 -12.81 4.60
C LEU A 57 -5.81 -12.25 3.19
N PHE A 58 -4.85 -12.79 2.43
CA PHE A 58 -4.67 -12.43 1.03
C PHE A 58 -5.93 -12.74 0.22
N GLU A 59 -6.47 -13.96 0.33
CA GLU A 59 -7.66 -14.38 -0.43
C GLU A 59 -8.89 -13.52 -0.14
N ALA A 60 -9.14 -13.21 1.14
CA ALA A 60 -10.26 -12.36 1.53
C ALA A 60 -10.17 -10.95 0.92
N LEU A 61 -8.97 -10.35 0.94
CA LEU A 61 -8.75 -9.03 0.35
C LEU A 61 -8.68 -9.09 -1.18
N HIS A 62 -8.16 -10.17 -1.76
CA HIS A 62 -8.14 -10.37 -3.20
C HIS A 62 -9.56 -10.51 -3.76
N ALA A 63 -10.46 -11.19 -3.06
CA ALA A 63 -11.86 -11.28 -3.44
C ALA A 63 -12.57 -9.90 -3.45
N GLU A 64 -12.13 -8.97 -2.60
CA GLU A 64 -12.67 -7.61 -2.54
C GLU A 64 -12.06 -6.69 -3.61
N PHE A 65 -10.75 -6.74 -3.80
CA PHE A 65 -10.01 -5.74 -4.59
C PHE A 65 -9.57 -6.24 -5.98
N GLY A 66 -9.40 -7.54 -6.18
CA GLY A 66 -8.92 -8.13 -7.43
C GLY A 66 -7.46 -7.79 -7.73
N PHE A 67 -6.53 -8.12 -6.81
CA PHE A 67 -5.11 -7.79 -6.95
C PHE A 67 -4.47 -8.30 -8.25
N THR A 68 -3.69 -7.42 -8.88
CA THR A 68 -2.97 -7.69 -10.12
C THR A 68 -1.45 -7.65 -9.94
N LEU A 69 -0.93 -6.97 -8.90
CA LEU A 69 0.50 -6.79 -8.64
C LEU A 69 0.88 -7.08 -7.18
N ASP A 70 1.98 -7.82 -6.99
CA ASP A 70 2.69 -7.98 -5.71
C ASP A 70 4.13 -7.46 -5.80
N PRO A 71 4.44 -6.23 -5.37
CA PRO A 71 5.75 -5.62 -5.57
C PRO A 71 6.75 -5.99 -4.46
N CYS A 72 6.36 -6.80 -3.47
CA CYS A 72 7.13 -7.06 -2.25
C CYS A 72 7.27 -8.57 -2.00
N SER A 73 7.74 -9.32 -3.00
CA SER A 73 7.74 -10.78 -2.95
C SER A 73 9.11 -11.39 -3.27
N THR A 74 9.19 -12.70 -3.13
CA THR A 74 10.13 -13.56 -3.86
C THR A 74 9.35 -14.35 -4.91
N HIS A 75 10.05 -15.01 -5.84
CA HIS A 75 9.37 -15.85 -6.83
C HIS A 75 8.55 -16.98 -6.19
N GLU A 76 8.95 -17.45 -5.00
CA GLU A 76 8.32 -18.55 -4.29
C GLU A 76 7.11 -18.12 -3.45
N ASN A 77 7.07 -16.86 -3.00
CA ASN A 77 6.03 -16.37 -2.09
C ASN A 77 5.05 -15.36 -2.72
N ALA A 78 5.25 -15.01 -3.99
CA ALA A 78 4.43 -14.07 -4.72
C ALA A 78 2.95 -14.43 -4.67
N LYS A 79 2.11 -13.45 -4.34
CA LYS A 79 0.65 -13.63 -4.28
C LYS A 79 -0.07 -13.24 -5.57
N CYS A 80 0.64 -12.57 -6.50
CA CYS A 80 0.12 -12.18 -7.81
C CYS A 80 1.01 -12.72 -8.94
N PRO A 81 0.46 -13.03 -10.14
CA PRO A 81 1.27 -13.42 -11.29
C PRO A 81 2.31 -12.36 -11.68
N LYS A 82 1.89 -11.09 -11.73
CA LYS A 82 2.82 -9.97 -11.85
C LYS A 82 3.36 -9.65 -10.46
N HIS A 83 4.66 -9.78 -10.30
CA HIS A 83 5.32 -9.51 -9.04
C HIS A 83 6.74 -8.98 -9.24
N TYR A 84 7.27 -8.33 -8.20
CA TYR A 84 8.66 -7.87 -8.17
C TYR A 84 9.37 -8.46 -6.97
N THR A 85 10.64 -8.80 -7.22
CA THR A 85 11.57 -9.28 -6.21
C THR A 85 12.46 -8.17 -5.69
N ARG A 86 13.23 -8.46 -4.64
CA ARG A 86 14.26 -7.54 -4.13
C ARG A 86 15.24 -7.11 -5.22
N SER A 87 15.63 -8.01 -6.14
CA SER A 87 16.50 -7.68 -7.26
C SER A 87 15.85 -6.77 -8.32
N ASP A 88 14.52 -6.78 -8.42
CA ASP A 88 13.80 -5.90 -9.33
C ASP A 88 13.66 -4.48 -8.79
N SER A 89 13.90 -4.26 -7.49
CA SER A 89 13.67 -2.99 -6.80
C SER A 89 12.25 -2.47 -7.02
N GLY A 90 11.25 -3.15 -6.44
CA GLY A 90 9.82 -2.85 -6.64
C GLY A 90 9.40 -1.39 -6.41
N LEU A 91 10.12 -0.64 -5.55
CA LEU A 91 9.93 0.80 -5.35
C LEU A 91 10.16 1.63 -6.63
N LEU A 92 11.07 1.19 -7.50
CA LEU A 92 11.46 1.87 -8.74
C LEU A 92 10.57 1.50 -9.93
N LYS A 93 9.68 0.52 -9.78
CA LYS A 93 8.80 0.06 -10.85
C LYS A 93 7.53 0.91 -10.91
N THR A 94 6.93 0.99 -12.09
CA THR A 94 5.60 1.60 -12.26
C THR A 94 4.52 0.68 -11.71
N TRP A 95 3.58 1.26 -10.96
CA TRP A 95 2.37 0.58 -10.47
C TRP A 95 1.11 1.14 -11.15
N GLN A 96 1.28 1.85 -12.27
CA GLN A 96 0.21 2.58 -12.94
C GLN A 96 -0.97 1.68 -13.28
N ALA A 97 -2.17 2.12 -12.88
CA ALA A 97 -3.45 1.43 -13.07
C ALA A 97 -3.53 -0.01 -12.51
N GLU A 98 -2.61 -0.41 -11.64
CA GLU A 98 -2.62 -1.73 -11.00
C GLU A 98 -3.51 -1.74 -9.74
N VAL A 99 -3.98 -2.93 -9.36
CA VAL A 99 -4.50 -3.21 -8.01
C VAL A 99 -3.40 -3.94 -7.23
N VAL A 100 -2.76 -3.22 -6.33
CA VAL A 100 -1.51 -3.62 -5.69
C VAL A 100 -1.77 -4.24 -4.33
N TRP A 101 -1.29 -5.47 -4.12
CA TRP A 101 -1.09 -6.06 -2.81
C TRP A 101 0.33 -5.74 -2.33
N MET A 102 0.49 -4.93 -1.29
CA MET A 102 1.79 -4.51 -0.78
C MET A 102 2.01 -5.03 0.64
N ASN A 103 2.90 -6.00 0.81
CA ASN A 103 3.35 -6.50 2.12
C ASN A 103 4.87 -6.32 2.21
N PRO A 104 5.36 -5.14 2.66
CA PRO A 104 6.72 -4.73 2.42
C PRO A 104 7.68 -5.50 3.34
N PRO A 105 8.98 -5.55 3.03
CA PRO A 105 9.98 -5.91 4.02
C PRO A 105 9.82 -5.05 5.28
N TYR A 106 9.66 -5.70 6.44
CA TYR A 106 9.44 -5.00 7.71
C TYR A 106 10.74 -4.41 8.22
N GLY A 107 10.77 -3.10 8.47
CA GLY A 107 11.97 -2.42 8.94
C GLY A 107 11.96 -0.94 8.60
N THR A 108 13.14 -0.41 8.29
CA THR A 108 13.38 1.02 8.04
C THR A 108 12.72 1.53 6.76
N GLU A 109 12.44 0.66 5.80
CA GLU A 109 11.93 1.06 4.47
C GLU A 109 10.40 1.21 4.40
N ILE A 110 9.65 0.87 5.46
CA ILE A 110 8.18 0.94 5.47
C ILE A 110 7.68 2.33 5.04
N ALA A 111 8.34 3.39 5.50
CA ALA A 111 7.97 4.76 5.14
C ALA A 111 8.10 5.04 3.64
N ALA A 112 9.11 4.45 2.97
CA ALA A 112 9.30 4.60 1.52
C ALA A 112 8.23 3.84 0.74
N TRP A 113 7.91 2.61 1.15
CA TRP A 113 6.84 1.81 0.57
C TRP A 113 5.47 2.48 0.70
N MET A 114 5.15 3.03 1.88
CA MET A 114 3.89 3.74 2.10
C MET A 114 3.77 5.00 1.25
N ARG A 115 4.86 5.77 1.09
CA ARG A 115 4.88 6.92 0.17
C ARG A 115 4.69 6.49 -1.28
N LYS A 116 5.42 5.47 -1.73
CA LYS A 116 5.26 4.90 -3.08
C LYS A 116 3.81 4.48 -3.37
N ALA A 117 3.16 3.80 -2.43
CA ALA A 117 1.76 3.40 -2.54
C ALA A 117 0.82 4.62 -2.61
N HIS A 118 1.09 5.65 -1.81
CA HIS A 118 0.33 6.90 -1.84
C HIS A 118 0.45 7.59 -3.20
N ASP A 119 1.66 7.75 -3.71
CA ASP A 119 1.91 8.41 -4.99
C ASP A 119 1.29 7.63 -6.15
N ALA A 120 1.45 6.30 -6.16
CA ALA A 120 0.82 5.43 -7.16
C ALA A 120 -0.71 5.56 -7.16
N ALA A 121 -1.32 5.66 -5.96
CA ALA A 121 -2.75 5.88 -5.86
C ALA A 121 -3.15 7.29 -6.32
N MET A 122 -2.47 8.33 -5.85
CA MET A 122 -2.87 9.71 -6.12
C MET A 122 -2.62 10.15 -7.56
N ASN A 123 -1.56 9.63 -8.18
CA ASN A 123 -1.04 10.15 -9.44
C ASN A 123 -1.11 9.12 -10.58
N ASP A 124 -1.01 7.82 -10.29
CA ASP A 124 -0.90 6.77 -11.33
C ASP A 124 -2.18 5.92 -11.48
N GLY A 125 -3.25 6.26 -10.75
CA GLY A 125 -4.52 5.53 -10.83
C GLY A 125 -4.49 4.12 -10.23
N ALA A 126 -3.50 3.81 -9.40
CA ALA A 126 -3.40 2.53 -8.72
C ALA A 126 -4.37 2.43 -7.52
N THR A 127 -4.87 1.24 -7.23
CA THR A 127 -5.44 0.93 -5.91
C THR A 127 -4.41 0.14 -5.12
N CYS A 128 -3.96 0.64 -3.97
CA CYS A 128 -2.95 -0.05 -3.17
C CYS A 128 -3.53 -0.51 -1.84
N VAL A 129 -3.41 -1.80 -1.55
CA VAL A 129 -3.78 -2.41 -0.27
C VAL A 129 -2.51 -2.85 0.44
N CYS A 130 -2.20 -2.17 1.54
CA CYS A 130 -0.92 -2.26 2.22
C CYS A 130 -1.08 -2.99 3.56
N LEU A 131 -0.39 -4.11 3.77
CA LEU A 131 -0.26 -4.77 5.06
C LEU A 131 0.99 -4.25 5.78
N VAL A 132 0.79 -3.47 6.84
CA VAL A 132 1.87 -2.79 7.58
C VAL A 132 1.70 -2.92 9.08
N PRO A 133 2.75 -2.74 9.89
CA PRO A 133 2.57 -2.68 11.34
C PRO A 133 1.77 -1.43 11.71
N ALA A 134 0.84 -1.56 12.67
CA ALA A 134 0.03 -0.44 13.16
C ALA A 134 0.86 0.46 14.08
N ARG A 135 1.78 1.24 13.50
CA ARG A 135 2.69 2.15 14.19
C ARG A 135 2.11 3.56 14.22
N THR A 136 1.04 3.73 14.97
CA THR A 136 0.24 4.96 15.01
C THR A 136 0.98 6.18 15.59
N ASP A 137 2.20 5.98 16.08
CA ASP A 137 3.09 6.97 16.67
C ASP A 137 4.20 7.46 15.71
N THR A 138 4.26 6.91 14.48
CA THR A 138 5.34 7.22 13.52
C THR A 138 4.95 8.31 12.53
N ALA A 139 5.94 9.08 12.06
CA ALA A 139 5.72 10.17 11.11
C ALA A 139 4.99 9.71 9.83
N TRP A 140 5.44 8.60 9.20
CA TRP A 140 4.80 8.07 7.99
C TRP A 140 3.34 7.67 8.21
N TRP A 141 2.97 7.27 9.43
CA TRP A 141 1.59 6.95 9.75
C TRP A 141 0.71 8.19 9.67
N HIS A 142 1.13 9.28 10.33
CA HIS A 142 0.40 10.55 10.34
C HIS A 142 0.42 11.25 8.98
N GLU A 143 1.55 11.24 8.30
CA GLU A 143 1.75 11.96 7.04
C GLU A 143 1.16 11.23 5.83
N VAL A 144 1.04 9.90 5.89
CA VAL A 144 0.62 9.08 4.74
C VAL A 144 -0.58 8.21 5.07
N ALA A 145 -0.47 7.31 6.05
CA ALA A 145 -1.50 6.29 6.30
C ALA A 145 -2.85 6.91 6.72
N MET A 146 -2.85 7.93 7.58
CA MET A 146 -4.05 8.59 8.10
C MET A 146 -4.89 9.32 7.05
N LYS A 147 -4.36 9.51 5.83
CA LYS A 147 -5.10 10.10 4.71
C LYS A 147 -6.03 9.10 4.01
N HIS A 148 -5.95 7.83 4.37
CA HIS A 148 -6.55 6.71 3.65
C HIS A 148 -7.42 5.86 4.57
N GLU A 149 -8.12 4.88 3.99
CA GLU A 149 -8.91 3.92 4.77
C GLU A 149 -7.96 2.98 5.54
N ILE A 150 -8.18 2.89 6.86
CA ILE A 150 -7.40 2.02 7.75
C ILE A 150 -8.33 0.96 8.35
N ARG A 151 -7.96 -0.32 8.19
CA ARG A 151 -8.62 -1.45 8.84
C ARG A 151 -7.64 -2.10 9.81
N LEU A 152 -8.00 -2.09 11.10
CA LEU A 152 -7.21 -2.74 12.13
C LEU A 152 -7.62 -4.21 12.24
N LEU A 153 -6.64 -5.11 12.33
CA LEU A 153 -6.90 -6.53 12.53
C LEU A 153 -7.09 -6.84 14.03
N ARG A 154 -8.05 -7.70 14.35
CA ARG A 154 -8.24 -8.18 15.72
C ARG A 154 -7.19 -9.23 16.05
N GLY A 155 -6.31 -8.92 17.00
CA GLY A 155 -5.21 -9.79 17.41
C GLY A 155 -3.94 -9.60 16.57
N ARG A 156 -2.90 -10.36 16.90
CA ARG A 156 -1.61 -10.32 16.20
C ARG A 156 -1.62 -11.35 15.08
N LEU A 157 -1.23 -10.91 13.88
CA LEU A 157 -1.15 -11.79 12.73
C LEU A 157 -0.02 -12.81 12.94
N THR A 158 -0.26 -14.08 12.62
CA THR A 158 0.80 -15.09 12.51
C THR A 158 1.09 -15.24 11.04
N PHE A 159 2.27 -14.80 10.60
CA PHE A 159 2.69 -14.86 9.19
C PHE A 159 2.99 -16.31 8.77
N ASP A 160 2.92 -16.60 7.47
CA ASP A 160 3.22 -17.94 6.97
C ASP A 160 4.68 -18.30 7.28
N GLY A 161 4.88 -19.49 7.87
CA GLY A 161 6.18 -19.96 8.34
C GLY A 161 6.63 -19.42 9.71
N ALA A 162 5.85 -18.54 10.35
CA ALA A 162 6.14 -18.07 11.71
C ALA A 162 5.56 -19.03 12.76
N GLU A 163 6.34 -19.37 13.78
CA GLU A 163 5.87 -20.19 14.92
C GLU A 163 4.95 -19.41 15.87
N ASN A 164 5.15 -18.10 15.95
CA ASN A 164 4.48 -17.23 16.91
C ASN A 164 3.84 -16.02 16.20
N PRO A 165 2.76 -15.44 16.78
CA PRO A 165 2.20 -14.20 16.27
C PRO A 165 3.22 -13.06 16.28
N ALA A 166 3.08 -12.14 15.33
CA ALA A 166 3.96 -10.98 15.20
C ALA A 166 4.03 -10.18 16.51
N PRO A 167 5.20 -9.65 16.90
CA PRO A 167 5.35 -8.92 18.14
C PRO A 167 4.67 -7.53 18.12
N PHE A 168 4.04 -7.16 17.00
CA PHE A 168 3.37 -5.89 16.75
C PHE A 168 1.94 -6.12 16.20
N PRO A 169 1.03 -5.16 16.39
CA PRO A 169 -0.25 -5.14 15.69
C PRO A 169 -0.06 -4.85 14.19
N SER A 170 -0.99 -5.32 13.37
CA SER A 170 -1.03 -5.07 11.93
C SER A 170 -2.25 -4.25 11.52
N ALA A 171 -2.10 -3.46 10.47
CA ALA A 171 -3.15 -2.71 9.82
C ALA A 171 -3.14 -2.96 8.32
N ILE A 172 -4.34 -2.92 7.73
CA ILE A 172 -4.53 -2.80 6.29
C ILE A 172 -4.78 -1.33 5.99
N VAL A 173 -3.95 -0.73 5.14
CA VAL A 173 -4.18 0.63 4.63
C VAL A 173 -4.58 0.54 3.18
N VAL A 174 -5.79 0.99 2.86
CA VAL A 174 -6.37 0.95 1.52
C VAL A 174 -6.32 2.36 0.91
N MET A 175 -5.46 2.52 -0.09
CA MET A 175 -5.25 3.75 -0.84
C MET A 175 -5.93 3.62 -2.20
N ARG A 176 -6.86 4.51 -2.51
CA ARG A 176 -7.61 4.48 -3.78
C ARG A 176 -7.28 5.70 -4.64
N PRO A 177 -7.42 5.60 -5.97
CA PRO A 177 -7.28 6.76 -6.85
C PRO A 177 -8.21 7.90 -6.48
N ARG A 178 -7.81 9.14 -6.75
CA ARG A 178 -8.71 10.31 -6.60
C ARG A 178 -9.97 10.20 -7.45
N SER A 179 -9.84 9.54 -8.61
CA SER A 179 -10.94 9.27 -9.55
C SER A 179 -11.76 8.04 -9.18
N PHE A 180 -11.48 7.37 -8.05
CA PHE A 180 -12.21 6.18 -7.65
C PHE A 180 -13.71 6.47 -7.53
N ARG A 181 -14.49 5.76 -8.36
CA ARG A 181 -15.94 5.69 -8.23
C ARG A 181 -16.30 4.26 -7.85
N LEU A 182 -17.00 4.11 -6.73
CA LEU A 182 -17.73 2.89 -6.46
C LEU A 182 -18.88 2.80 -7.47
N LEU A 183 -18.65 2.11 -8.59
CA LEU A 183 -19.74 1.62 -9.41
C LEU A 183 -20.43 0.55 -8.56
N SER A 184 -21.68 0.82 -8.19
CA SER A 184 -22.47 0.11 -7.17
C SER A 184 -22.13 -1.37 -7.02
N ALA A 185 -22.10 -1.87 -5.78
CA ALA A 185 -22.10 -3.30 -5.48
C ALA A 185 -23.40 -3.94 -5.99
N ALA A 186 -23.44 -4.34 -7.27
CA ALA A 186 -24.60 -4.97 -7.89
C ALA A 186 -24.19 -6.26 -8.62
N ALA A 187 -24.33 -7.35 -7.86
CA ALA A 187 -24.75 -8.69 -8.26
C ALA A 187 -24.08 -9.39 -9.46
N SER A 188 -23.10 -10.24 -9.17
CA SER A 188 -22.88 -11.48 -9.94
C SER A 188 -24.05 -12.44 -9.72
N ALA A 189 -25.21 -12.12 -10.31
CA ALA A 189 -26.32 -13.03 -10.45
C ALA A 189 -27.03 -12.75 -11.77
N ASN A 190 -26.42 -13.15 -12.88
CA ASN A 190 -27.10 -13.46 -14.13
C ASN A 190 -26.18 -14.29 -15.03
N VAL A 191 -26.01 -15.56 -14.69
CA VAL A 191 -25.86 -16.58 -15.74
C VAL A 191 -27.27 -17.04 -16.08
N ARG A 192 -27.88 -16.36 -17.06
CA ARG A 192 -28.99 -16.93 -17.80
C ARG A 192 -28.38 -17.82 -18.88
N MET A 193 -28.48 -19.13 -18.70
CA MET A 193 -28.48 -20.06 -19.83
C MET A 193 -29.94 -20.43 -20.07
N SER A 194 -30.44 -19.95 -21.21
CA SER A 194 -31.76 -20.21 -21.77
C SER A 194 -31.90 -21.67 -22.24
N ASP A 195 -33.12 -22.19 -22.07
CA ASP A 195 -33.83 -23.29 -22.74
C ASP A 195 -33.09 -24.13 -23.81
N GLY A 196 -33.23 -25.45 -23.66
CA GLY A 196 -32.93 -26.44 -24.70
C GLY A 196 -33.52 -27.82 -24.39
N LEU A 197 -34.70 -28.08 -24.99
CA LEU A 197 -35.51 -29.31 -25.11
C LEU A 197 -36.42 -29.72 -23.94
#